data_AF-A0A6C1NZV9-F1
#
_entry.id   AF-A0A6C1NZV9-F1
#
_cell.length_a   1.000
_cell.length_b   1.000
_cell.length_c   1.000
_cell.angle_alpha   90.00
_cell.angle_beta   90.00
_cell.angle_gamma   90.00
#
_symmetry.space_group_name_H-M   'P 1'
#
loop_
_entity.id
_entity.type
_entity.pdbx_description
1 polymer ?
#
loop_
_entity_poly.entity_id
_entity_poly.type
_entity_poly.pdbx_seq_one_letter_code
_entity_poly.pdbx_strand_id
1 'polypeptide(L)'
;MSLSESFVMKTVEIESKLDTLYESTPAARINSKFLSDIGFEKPNDVLYEALLKDLGLIDKDSIPTDRYKRFKHKNMNRIIIAEAIKDAYSDLFDLNDNAQNLNTNDLKHELRRIVSEKKSDTLVSFISNTFSALASYADWDGYENYLKGELEKAAENDASDEFIDDLITGYSRESTKAKAVAEVTEEQLVETKEKVLATAGDADVLEADIDADYGDISLDDSGDDLIEGDYDQDEPEAKKQDHDESGDDAGETEARESKKEKSKKDAAEAEAEAENGEESKADAETEANDKKDKADKDKKGKAEKSGEAVESTGDMKVMVSRSMVSKADILLKLQRYDDALNAYSTLIAKFGESDSDDDKNNVKKAVINRADILGKLERHEEAVTAYEDLLKYLNGTSDDSEKQLVSNAIVNRAGIYDRLEKLEEAAAAYEDVIRHFEKSKDNEDKNHVKHAVIRKADIFFKLEKFEDAAVAYSDVAELLKGSKDKQEIHLLATSLHRQGELFSKAGDNEKSTAAYEKLLSDFEKNDDDQIRAMCREAVVKVAQVLENSDNPDDALKAHDRIISFLNGSESEEEIGLVSKAMYNKAALLEKLERFEEALEAHEQFITRFG
;
A
#
# COMPACT_ATOMS: atom_id res chain seq x y z
N MET A 1 23.41 1.25 -16.29
CA MET A 1 24.82 0.85 -16.19
C MET A 1 25.11 0.65 -14.72
N SER A 2 24.88 -0.56 -14.23
CA SER A 2 25.17 -0.95 -12.86
C SER A 2 26.25 -2.02 -12.89
N LEU A 3 27.38 -1.66 -12.29
CA LEU A 3 28.40 -2.60 -11.87
C LEU A 3 28.72 -2.29 -10.41
N SER A 4 28.34 -3.18 -9.51
CA SER A 4 28.71 -3.08 -8.10
C SER A 4 30.23 -3.03 -7.97
N GLU A 5 30.71 -1.95 -7.35
CA GLU A 5 32.12 -1.82 -6.99
C GLU A 5 32.37 -2.24 -5.54
N SER A 6 31.32 -2.54 -4.78
CA SER A 6 31.42 -3.06 -3.41
C SER A 6 32.01 -4.47 -3.39
N PHE A 7 32.84 -4.73 -2.40
CA PHE A 7 33.49 -6.02 -2.22
C PHE A 7 33.67 -6.33 -0.74
N VAL A 8 33.80 -7.62 -0.42
CA VAL A 8 34.18 -8.07 0.92
C VAL A 8 35.56 -8.71 0.90
N MET A 9 36.31 -8.54 1.99
CA MET A 9 37.68 -9.05 2.09
C MET A 9 37.74 -10.58 2.27
N LYS A 10 36.73 -11.17 2.93
CA LYS A 10 36.64 -12.61 3.22
C LYS A 10 35.40 -13.21 2.59
N THR A 11 35.54 -13.66 1.35
CA THR A 11 34.41 -14.16 0.56
C THR A 11 33.88 -15.51 1.04
N VAL A 12 34.69 -16.29 1.76
CA VAL A 12 34.29 -17.57 2.37
C VAL A 12 33.23 -17.43 3.47
N GLU A 13 33.04 -16.23 4.01
CA GLU A 13 32.06 -15.97 5.08
C GLU A 13 30.72 -15.47 4.51
N ILE A 14 30.63 -15.15 3.21
CA ILE A 14 29.42 -14.57 2.59
C ILE A 14 28.18 -15.43 2.83
N GLU A 15 28.26 -16.74 2.58
CA GLU A 15 27.13 -17.66 2.79
C GLU A 15 26.63 -17.58 4.24
N SER A 16 27.52 -17.80 5.21
CA SER A 16 27.14 -17.74 6.63
C SER A 16 26.58 -16.38 7.05
N LYS A 17 27.08 -15.28 6.47
CA LYS A 17 26.63 -13.92 6.80
C LYS A 17 25.27 -13.60 6.18
N LEU A 18 25.01 -14.06 4.96
CA LEU A 18 23.69 -13.93 4.33
C LEU A 18 22.65 -14.81 5.02
N ASP A 19 23.00 -16.04 5.42
CA ASP A 19 22.13 -16.90 6.22
C ASP A 19 21.83 -16.26 7.59
N THR A 20 22.83 -15.68 8.26
CA THR A 20 22.63 -14.95 9.53
C THR A 20 21.69 -13.75 9.35
N LEU A 21 21.83 -13.00 8.25
CA LEU A 21 20.92 -11.89 7.92
C LEU A 21 19.50 -12.38 7.58
N TYR A 22 19.40 -13.57 6.97
CA TYR A 22 18.14 -14.24 6.68
C TYR A 22 17.44 -14.78 7.94
N GLU A 23 18.19 -15.20 8.95
CA GLU A 23 17.65 -15.72 10.21
C GLU A 23 17.39 -14.62 11.26
N SER A 24 17.96 -13.42 11.07
CA SER A 24 17.82 -12.34 12.05
C SER A 24 16.38 -11.83 12.20
N THR A 25 16.04 -11.22 13.32
CA THR A 25 14.78 -10.46 13.42
C THR A 25 14.80 -9.28 12.44
N PRO A 26 13.69 -8.96 11.74
CA PRO A 26 13.60 -7.77 10.90
C PRO A 26 13.90 -6.50 11.71
N ALA A 27 14.62 -5.56 11.10
CA ALA A 27 14.98 -4.30 11.74
C ALA A 27 14.62 -3.11 10.86
N ALA A 28 14.16 -2.02 11.47
CA ALA A 28 13.84 -0.79 10.76
C ALA A 28 15.05 -0.16 10.04
N ARG A 29 16.28 -0.47 10.49
CA ARG A 29 17.53 -0.07 9.83
C ARG A 29 18.59 -1.16 9.93
N ILE A 30 19.17 -1.52 8.80
CA ILE A 30 20.25 -2.50 8.65
C ILE A 30 21.55 -1.75 8.42
N ASN A 31 22.00 -1.05 9.46
CA ASN A 31 23.26 -0.31 9.46
C ASN A 31 24.37 -1.13 10.14
N SER A 32 25.61 -0.65 10.10
CA SER A 32 26.77 -1.30 10.72
C SER A 32 26.57 -1.66 12.20
N LYS A 33 25.74 -0.91 12.95
CA LYS A 33 25.43 -1.24 14.34
C LYS A 33 24.54 -2.48 14.42
N PHE A 34 23.44 -2.51 13.69
CA PHE A 34 22.56 -3.69 13.62
C PHE A 34 23.31 -4.93 13.12
N LEU A 35 24.11 -4.78 12.06
CA LEU A 35 24.92 -5.88 11.54
C LEU A 35 25.84 -6.43 12.65
N SER A 36 26.49 -5.56 13.42
CA SER A 36 27.31 -5.97 14.55
C SER A 36 26.49 -6.72 15.61
N ASP A 37 25.29 -6.27 15.92
CA ASP A 37 24.39 -6.89 16.91
C ASP A 37 23.98 -8.32 16.52
N ILE A 38 23.93 -8.62 15.22
CA ILE A 38 23.63 -9.97 14.68
C ILE A 38 24.89 -10.78 14.32
N GLY A 39 26.09 -10.34 14.74
CA GLY A 39 27.33 -11.12 14.59
C GLY A 39 28.29 -10.65 13.48
N PHE A 40 28.14 -9.44 12.95
CA PHE A 40 29.08 -8.78 12.03
C PHE A 40 30.12 -7.93 12.79
N GLU A 41 30.86 -8.59 13.68
CA GLU A 41 31.76 -7.91 14.63
C GLU A 41 33.18 -7.65 14.08
N LYS A 42 33.55 -8.24 12.93
CA LYS A 42 34.93 -8.12 12.44
C LYS A 42 35.14 -6.76 11.76
N PRO A 43 36.36 -6.19 11.80
CA PRO A 43 36.64 -4.87 11.19
C PRO A 43 36.29 -4.76 9.69
N ASN A 44 36.32 -5.87 8.95
CA ASN A 44 35.97 -5.91 7.54
C ASN A 44 34.48 -6.11 7.27
N ASP A 45 33.68 -6.39 8.31
CA ASP A 45 32.25 -6.68 8.13
C ASP A 45 31.43 -5.41 7.84
N VAL A 46 31.99 -4.22 8.12
CA VAL A 46 31.44 -2.92 7.71
C VAL A 46 31.23 -2.85 6.18
N LEU A 47 32.01 -3.62 5.41
CA LEU A 47 31.88 -3.68 3.95
C LEU A 47 30.57 -4.34 3.49
N TYR A 48 29.92 -5.16 4.34
CA TYR A 48 28.65 -5.78 3.99
C TYR A 48 27.53 -4.76 3.90
N GLU A 49 27.56 -3.66 4.67
CA GLU A 49 26.55 -2.61 4.52
C GLU A 49 26.58 -2.00 3.11
N ALA A 50 27.77 -1.74 2.57
CA ALA A 50 27.92 -1.25 1.19
C ALA A 50 27.48 -2.31 0.16
N LEU A 51 27.83 -3.59 0.39
CA LEU A 51 27.42 -4.67 -0.50
C LEU A 51 25.89 -4.85 -0.52
N LEU A 52 25.22 -4.78 0.62
CA LEU A 52 23.75 -4.89 0.71
C LEU A 52 23.05 -3.72 0.01
N LYS A 53 23.66 -2.53 0.02
CA LYS A 53 23.20 -1.35 -0.74
C LYS A 53 23.30 -1.60 -2.24
N ASP A 54 24.45 -2.09 -2.71
CA ASP A 54 24.65 -2.37 -4.13
C ASP A 54 23.74 -3.51 -4.63
N LEU A 55 23.45 -4.51 -3.79
CA LEU A 55 22.49 -5.58 -4.09
C LEU A 55 21.02 -5.11 -4.04
N GLY A 56 20.76 -3.89 -3.58
CA GLY A 56 19.42 -3.34 -3.47
C GLY A 56 18.58 -3.96 -2.36
N LEU A 57 19.20 -4.66 -1.40
CA LEU A 57 18.50 -5.16 -0.19
C LEU A 57 18.22 -4.03 0.79
N ILE A 58 19.07 -3.02 0.82
CA ILE A 58 18.87 -1.84 1.66
C ILE A 58 19.10 -0.59 0.83
N ASP A 59 18.42 0.50 1.17
CA ASP A 59 18.61 1.76 0.49
C ASP A 59 19.86 2.51 0.98
N LYS A 60 20.10 3.71 0.43
CA LYS A 60 21.22 4.58 0.82
C LYS A 60 21.24 4.95 2.31
N ASP A 61 20.07 4.99 2.95
CA ASP A 61 19.84 5.36 4.36
C ASP A 61 19.78 4.13 5.28
N SER A 62 20.15 2.96 4.72
CA SER A 62 20.21 1.65 5.38
C SER A 62 18.82 1.16 5.84
N ILE A 63 17.77 1.58 5.14
CA ILE A 63 16.39 1.13 5.34
C ILE A 63 16.16 -0.12 4.46
N PRO A 64 15.54 -1.19 4.98
CA PRO A 64 15.21 -2.36 4.17
C PRO A 64 14.30 -2.05 2.99
N THR A 65 14.62 -2.58 1.81
CA THR A 65 13.79 -2.45 0.60
C THR A 65 12.77 -3.59 0.49
N ASP A 66 11.88 -3.52 -0.50
CA ASP A 66 10.98 -4.65 -0.81
C ASP A 66 11.74 -5.91 -1.23
N ARG A 67 12.91 -5.75 -1.87
CA ARG A 67 13.81 -6.88 -2.14
C ARG A 67 14.28 -7.54 -0.85
N TYR A 68 14.55 -6.78 0.21
CA TYR A 68 14.87 -7.38 1.51
C TYR A 68 13.68 -8.08 2.15
N LYS A 69 12.46 -7.52 2.06
CA LYS A 69 11.26 -8.23 2.53
C LYS A 69 11.11 -9.58 1.82
N ARG A 70 11.29 -9.59 0.49
CA ARG A 70 11.28 -10.83 -0.30
C ARG A 70 12.40 -11.79 0.09
N PHE A 71 13.61 -11.27 0.34
CA PHE A 71 14.74 -12.07 0.84
C PHE A 71 14.41 -12.77 2.16
N LYS A 72 13.55 -12.20 3.02
CA LYS A 72 13.13 -12.76 4.31
C LYS A 72 12.00 -13.79 4.20
N HIS A 73 11.31 -13.93 3.06
CA HIS A 73 10.31 -14.97 2.89
C HIS A 73 10.92 -16.38 2.90
N LYS A 74 10.09 -17.37 3.23
CA LYS A 74 10.50 -18.77 3.39
C LYS A 74 11.17 -19.29 2.11
N ASN A 75 12.41 -19.75 2.22
CA ASN A 75 13.22 -20.30 1.12
C ASN A 75 13.50 -19.35 -0.07
N MET A 76 13.32 -18.03 0.10
CA MET A 76 13.52 -17.05 -0.97
C MET A 76 14.92 -16.42 -0.96
N ASN A 77 15.66 -16.52 0.13
CA ASN A 77 16.96 -15.84 0.32
C ASN A 77 17.97 -16.11 -0.81
N ARG A 78 18.11 -17.35 -1.28
CA ARG A 78 19.06 -17.71 -2.34
C ARG A 78 18.58 -17.30 -3.73
N ILE A 79 17.27 -17.31 -3.96
CA ILE A 79 16.63 -16.87 -5.21
C ILE A 79 16.77 -15.35 -5.36
N ILE A 80 16.48 -14.59 -4.30
CA ILE A 80 16.54 -13.13 -4.30
C ILE A 80 17.99 -12.63 -4.43
N ILE A 81 18.98 -13.39 -3.96
CA ILE A 81 20.38 -13.05 -4.20
C ILE A 81 20.76 -13.26 -5.68
N ALA A 82 20.20 -14.26 -6.37
CA ALA A 82 20.41 -14.43 -7.81
C ALA A 82 19.89 -13.21 -8.60
N GLU A 83 18.67 -12.76 -8.28
CA GLU A 83 18.06 -11.54 -8.82
C GLU A 83 18.94 -10.32 -8.53
N ALA A 84 19.35 -10.15 -7.27
CA ALA A 84 20.17 -9.02 -6.86
C ALA A 84 21.52 -8.96 -7.59
N ILE A 85 22.13 -10.10 -7.88
CA ILE A 85 23.37 -10.18 -8.64
C ILE A 85 23.15 -9.77 -10.10
N LYS A 86 22.04 -10.20 -10.73
CA LYS A 86 21.71 -9.82 -12.12
C LYS A 86 21.62 -8.31 -12.29
N ASP A 87 20.99 -7.63 -11.34
CA ASP A 87 20.83 -6.18 -11.36
C ASP A 87 22.13 -5.43 -11.01
N ALA A 88 22.78 -5.84 -9.92
CA ALA A 88 23.98 -5.18 -9.43
C ALA A 88 25.17 -5.32 -10.37
N TYR A 89 25.18 -6.36 -11.21
CA TYR A 89 26.23 -6.65 -12.19
C TYR A 89 25.69 -6.67 -13.63
N SER A 90 24.66 -5.87 -13.94
CA SER A 90 24.02 -5.86 -15.26
C SER A 90 25.03 -5.67 -16.40
N ASP A 91 26.02 -4.79 -16.22
CA ASP A 91 27.04 -4.51 -17.23
C ASP A 91 27.97 -5.70 -17.50
N LEU A 92 28.15 -6.60 -16.51
CA LEU A 92 28.90 -7.85 -16.67
C LEU A 92 28.06 -8.89 -17.42
N PHE A 93 26.76 -8.99 -17.12
CA PHE A 93 25.86 -9.89 -17.84
C PHE A 93 25.60 -9.44 -19.28
N ASP A 94 25.57 -8.13 -19.55
CA ASP A 94 25.54 -7.56 -20.91
C ASP A 94 26.76 -7.98 -21.76
N LEU A 95 27.90 -8.28 -21.12
CA LEU A 95 29.07 -8.83 -21.80
C LEU A 95 29.06 -10.36 -21.91
N ASN A 96 28.47 -11.04 -20.91
CA ASN A 96 28.42 -12.49 -20.83
C ASN A 96 27.18 -12.95 -20.05
N ASP A 97 26.18 -13.46 -20.76
CA ASP A 97 24.91 -13.93 -20.18
C ASP A 97 25.09 -15.04 -19.14
N ASN A 98 26.20 -15.77 -19.21
CA ASN A 98 26.54 -16.87 -18.33
C ASN A 98 27.66 -16.51 -17.33
N ALA A 99 27.78 -15.23 -16.96
CA ALA A 99 28.83 -14.74 -16.07
C ALA A 99 28.92 -15.49 -14.73
N GLN A 100 27.79 -15.99 -14.22
CA GLN A 100 27.72 -16.77 -12.98
C GLN A 100 28.53 -18.07 -13.02
N ASN A 101 28.78 -18.61 -14.22
CA ASN A 101 29.50 -19.87 -14.44
C ASN A 101 30.95 -19.64 -14.89
N LEU A 102 31.43 -18.40 -14.95
CA LEU A 102 32.80 -18.10 -15.31
C LEU A 102 33.77 -18.49 -14.19
N ASN A 103 34.92 -19.06 -14.59
CA ASN A 103 36.03 -19.21 -13.65
C ASN A 103 36.65 -17.84 -13.31
N THR A 104 37.40 -17.78 -12.22
CA THR A 104 37.97 -16.54 -11.69
C THR A 104 38.84 -15.76 -12.69
N ASN A 105 39.54 -16.43 -13.61
CA ASN A 105 40.41 -15.74 -14.57
C ASN A 105 39.60 -15.09 -15.69
N ASP A 106 38.61 -15.81 -16.21
CA ASP A 106 37.73 -15.30 -17.26
C ASP A 106 36.83 -14.18 -16.72
N LEU A 107 36.33 -14.33 -15.49
CA LEU A 107 35.57 -13.29 -14.81
C LEU A 107 36.38 -12.00 -14.60
N LYS A 108 37.66 -12.11 -14.22
CA LYS A 108 38.56 -10.94 -14.12
C LYS A 108 38.80 -10.28 -15.46
N HIS A 109 38.93 -11.07 -16.53
CA HIS A 109 39.09 -10.55 -17.88
C HIS A 109 37.85 -9.75 -18.31
N GLU A 110 36.65 -10.28 -18.08
CA GLU A 110 35.40 -9.57 -18.42
C GLU A 110 35.20 -8.32 -17.55
N LEU A 111 35.42 -8.42 -16.23
CA LEU A 111 35.37 -7.26 -15.34
C LEU A 111 36.37 -6.17 -15.76
N ARG A 112 37.55 -6.53 -16.26
CA ARG A 112 38.55 -5.56 -16.74
C ARG A 112 38.09 -4.76 -17.95
N ARG A 113 37.13 -5.25 -18.73
CA ARG A 113 36.56 -4.56 -19.91
C ARG A 113 35.55 -3.48 -19.53
N ILE A 114 34.90 -3.62 -18.37
CA ILE A 114 33.85 -2.70 -17.88
C ILE A 114 34.31 -1.80 -16.74
N VAL A 115 35.20 -2.28 -15.88
CA VAL A 115 35.76 -1.48 -14.79
C VAL A 115 36.73 -0.43 -15.35
N SER A 116 36.59 0.83 -14.92
CA SER A 116 37.44 1.95 -15.33
C SER A 116 38.95 1.62 -15.29
N GLU A 117 39.69 2.00 -16.35
CA GLU A 117 41.15 1.79 -16.48
C GLU A 117 41.98 2.30 -15.29
N LYS A 118 41.43 3.25 -14.50
CA LYS A 118 42.09 3.82 -13.32
C LYS A 118 42.05 2.90 -12.07
N LYS A 119 41.28 1.81 -12.08
CA LYS A 119 41.06 0.93 -10.93
C LYS A 119 42.12 -0.18 -10.86
N SER A 120 42.68 -0.42 -9.66
CA SER A 120 43.77 -1.39 -9.45
C SER A 120 43.38 -2.85 -9.73
N ASP A 121 44.35 -3.70 -10.11
CA ASP A 121 44.12 -5.14 -10.35
C ASP A 121 43.64 -5.86 -9.08
N THR A 122 44.08 -5.37 -7.93
CA THR A 122 43.66 -5.87 -6.63
C THR A 122 42.17 -5.64 -6.38
N LEU A 123 41.65 -4.46 -6.72
CA LEU A 123 40.23 -4.15 -6.58
C LEU A 123 39.36 -5.02 -7.50
N VAL A 124 39.77 -5.18 -8.77
CA VAL A 124 39.06 -6.10 -9.68
C VAL A 124 39.09 -7.53 -9.16
N SER A 125 40.19 -7.94 -8.52
CA SER A 125 40.23 -9.26 -7.88
C SER A 125 39.28 -9.38 -6.69
N PHE A 126 39.07 -8.33 -5.91
CA PHE A 126 38.10 -8.37 -4.81
C PHE A 126 36.66 -8.40 -5.30
N ILE A 127 36.33 -7.59 -6.31
CA ILE A 127 35.01 -7.61 -6.95
C ILE A 127 34.75 -8.99 -7.56
N SER A 128 35.70 -9.53 -8.33
CA SER A 128 35.61 -10.87 -8.92
C SER A 128 35.38 -11.96 -7.88
N ASN A 129 36.15 -11.95 -6.79
CA ASN A 129 35.99 -12.97 -5.74
C ASN A 129 34.64 -12.82 -5.00
N THR A 130 34.16 -11.58 -4.80
CA THR A 130 32.87 -11.30 -4.15
C THR A 130 31.72 -11.78 -5.04
N PHE A 131 31.75 -11.45 -6.33
CA PHE A 131 30.80 -11.95 -7.32
C PHE A 131 30.77 -13.49 -7.35
N SER A 132 31.92 -14.16 -7.45
CA SER A 132 31.96 -15.62 -7.50
C SER A 132 31.35 -16.28 -6.26
N ALA A 133 31.58 -15.70 -5.08
CA ALA A 133 31.02 -16.22 -3.84
C ALA A 133 29.50 -15.96 -3.72
N LEU A 134 29.02 -14.79 -4.14
CA LEU A 134 27.59 -14.51 -4.25
C LEU A 134 26.90 -15.44 -5.26
N ALA A 135 27.51 -15.64 -6.43
CA ALA A 135 27.00 -16.52 -7.47
C ALA A 135 26.98 -17.99 -7.03
N SER A 136 27.90 -18.41 -6.15
CA SER A 136 27.88 -19.75 -5.57
C SER A 136 26.80 -19.94 -4.50
N TYR A 137 26.40 -18.87 -3.82
CA TYR A 137 25.33 -18.89 -2.82
C TYR A 137 23.93 -18.89 -3.46
N ALA A 138 23.79 -18.18 -4.57
CA ALA A 138 22.55 -17.96 -5.30
C ALA A 138 21.92 -19.24 -5.86
N ASP A 139 20.59 -19.32 -5.81
CA ASP A 139 19.79 -20.37 -6.46
C ASP A 139 19.33 -19.88 -7.83
N TRP A 140 20.14 -20.18 -8.86
CA TRP A 140 19.89 -19.75 -10.24
C TRP A 140 18.72 -20.49 -10.88
N ASP A 141 18.56 -21.78 -10.59
CA ASP A 141 17.45 -22.59 -11.12
C ASP A 141 16.12 -22.15 -10.49
N GLY A 142 16.11 -21.89 -9.17
CA GLY A 142 14.97 -21.32 -8.46
C GLY A 142 14.60 -19.93 -8.97
N TYR A 143 15.58 -19.09 -9.28
CA TYR A 143 15.39 -17.77 -9.89
C TYR A 143 14.78 -17.84 -11.29
N GLU A 144 15.29 -18.70 -12.17
CA GLU A 144 14.71 -18.88 -13.51
C GLU A 144 13.26 -19.36 -13.44
N ASN A 145 12.95 -20.29 -12.51
CA ASN A 145 11.58 -20.79 -12.30
C ASN A 145 10.65 -19.73 -11.69
N TYR A 146 11.14 -18.97 -10.70
CA TYR A 146 10.39 -17.89 -10.07
C TYR A 146 10.01 -16.82 -11.10
N LEU A 147 10.97 -16.34 -11.88
CA LEU A 147 10.72 -15.36 -12.95
C LEU A 147 9.78 -15.89 -14.01
N LYS A 148 9.91 -17.17 -14.38
CA LYS A 148 9.01 -17.79 -15.36
C LYS A 148 7.57 -17.79 -14.84
N GLY A 149 7.36 -18.13 -13.56
CA GLY A 149 6.04 -18.05 -12.93
C GLY A 149 5.49 -16.62 -12.89
N GLU A 150 6.34 -15.63 -12.60
CA GLU A 150 5.93 -14.22 -12.61
C GLU A 150 5.63 -13.69 -14.03
N LEU A 151 6.37 -14.13 -15.05
CA LEU A 151 6.10 -13.86 -16.47
C LEU A 151 4.80 -14.53 -16.95
N GLU A 152 4.53 -15.76 -16.51
CA GLU A 152 3.29 -16.49 -16.81
C GLU A 152 2.08 -15.78 -16.18
N LYS A 153 2.18 -15.36 -14.90
CA LYS A 153 1.17 -14.53 -14.24
C LYS A 153 0.97 -13.17 -14.92
N ALA A 154 2.05 -12.53 -15.38
CA ALA A 154 1.96 -11.26 -16.10
C ALA A 154 1.25 -11.43 -17.46
N ALA A 155 1.55 -12.52 -18.17
CA ALA A 155 0.91 -12.85 -19.44
C ALA A 155 -0.57 -13.27 -19.29
N GLU A 156 -0.94 -13.94 -18.20
CA GLU A 156 -2.32 -14.32 -17.88
C GLU A 156 -3.20 -13.13 -17.47
N ASN A 157 -2.60 -12.08 -16.92
CA ASN A 157 -3.28 -10.86 -16.47
C ASN A 157 -3.31 -9.73 -17.52
N ASP A 158 -2.99 -10.02 -18.80
CA ASP A 158 -2.93 -9.02 -19.89
C ASP A 158 -2.08 -7.79 -19.51
N ALA A 159 -0.98 -8.03 -18.76
CA ALA A 159 -0.09 -6.97 -18.30
C ALA A 159 0.52 -6.21 -19.50
N SER A 160 0.75 -4.91 -19.33
CA SER A 160 1.23 -4.08 -20.44
C SER A 160 2.55 -4.59 -21.01
N ASP A 161 2.72 -4.45 -22.34
CA ASP A 161 3.97 -4.79 -23.02
C ASP A 161 5.20 -4.14 -22.35
N GLU A 162 5.03 -2.98 -21.71
CA GLU A 162 6.08 -2.25 -20.98
C GLU A 162 6.42 -2.88 -19.60
N PHE A 163 5.44 -3.46 -18.89
CA PHE A 163 5.67 -4.23 -17.66
C PHE A 163 6.33 -5.58 -17.97
N ILE A 164 5.90 -6.22 -19.04
CA ILE A 164 6.53 -7.44 -19.57
C ILE A 164 7.95 -7.11 -20.03
N ASP A 165 8.19 -5.97 -20.69
CA ASP A 165 9.53 -5.53 -21.09
C ASP A 165 10.40 -5.22 -19.86
N ASP A 166 9.88 -4.65 -18.76
CA ASP A 166 10.62 -4.41 -17.51
C ASP A 166 10.99 -5.73 -16.79
N LEU A 167 10.06 -6.69 -16.75
CA LEU A 167 10.28 -8.05 -16.23
C LEU A 167 11.29 -8.83 -17.10
N ILE A 168 11.24 -8.66 -18.43
CA ILE A 168 12.16 -9.26 -19.41
C ILE A 168 13.52 -8.55 -19.42
N THR A 169 13.58 -7.24 -19.15
CA THR A 169 14.84 -6.49 -19.04
C THR A 169 15.68 -7.00 -17.88
N GLY A 170 15.04 -7.50 -16.81
CA GLY A 170 15.68 -8.32 -15.77
C GLY A 170 16.04 -9.75 -16.22
N TYR A 171 15.34 -10.32 -17.20
CA TYR A 171 15.52 -11.70 -17.66
C TYR A 171 16.66 -11.91 -18.68
N SER A 172 16.95 -10.98 -19.61
CA SER A 172 18.22 -10.88 -20.37
C SER A 172 18.07 -10.02 -21.64
N ARG A 173 18.99 -9.07 -21.81
CA ARG A 173 19.51 -8.76 -23.15
C ARG A 173 20.26 -10.00 -23.67
N GLU A 174 19.53 -10.88 -24.35
CA GLU A 174 19.99 -11.95 -25.27
C GLU A 174 20.40 -13.36 -24.76
N SER A 175 19.54 -14.03 -23.98
CA SER A 175 19.49 -15.50 -24.00
C SER A 175 18.80 -15.97 -25.29
N THR A 176 19.59 -16.47 -26.25
CA THR A 176 19.13 -17.04 -27.54
C THR A 176 18.22 -18.27 -27.41
N LYS A 177 17.93 -18.75 -26.19
CA LYS A 177 16.87 -19.74 -25.93
C LYS A 177 15.51 -19.10 -25.68
N ALA A 178 15.43 -17.89 -25.10
CA ALA A 178 14.17 -17.21 -24.82
C ALA A 178 13.50 -16.67 -26.10
N LYS A 179 14.30 -16.20 -27.07
CA LYS A 179 13.78 -15.76 -28.39
C LYS A 179 13.20 -16.93 -29.21
N ALA A 180 13.76 -18.13 -29.06
CA ALA A 180 13.24 -19.35 -29.68
C ALA A 180 12.00 -19.90 -28.97
N VAL A 181 11.78 -19.58 -27.69
CA VAL A 181 10.54 -19.90 -26.97
C VAL A 181 9.45 -18.86 -27.32
N ALA A 182 9.81 -17.58 -27.44
CA ALA A 182 8.90 -16.50 -27.84
C ALA A 182 8.42 -16.59 -29.30
N GLU A 183 9.27 -17.00 -30.25
CA GLU A 183 8.85 -17.25 -31.65
C GLU A 183 7.98 -18.52 -31.79
N VAL A 184 8.16 -19.52 -30.93
CA VAL A 184 7.32 -20.73 -30.92
C VAL A 184 5.94 -20.45 -30.33
N THR A 185 5.81 -19.46 -29.44
CA THR A 185 4.54 -19.10 -28.82
C THR A 185 3.59 -18.30 -29.70
N GLU A 186 4.03 -17.53 -30.70
CA GLU A 186 3.07 -16.85 -31.61
C GLU A 186 2.32 -17.83 -32.52
N GLU A 187 3.02 -18.84 -33.05
CA GLU A 187 2.42 -19.85 -33.93
C GLU A 187 1.54 -20.83 -33.14
N GLN A 188 1.92 -21.14 -31.89
CA GLN A 188 1.09 -21.94 -30.98
C GLN A 188 -0.04 -21.15 -30.31
N LEU A 189 0.06 -19.83 -30.07
CA LEU A 189 -1.06 -19.03 -29.54
C LEU A 189 -2.19 -18.93 -30.55
N VAL A 190 -1.88 -18.84 -31.85
CA VAL A 190 -2.87 -18.81 -32.92
C VAL A 190 -3.53 -20.18 -33.08
N GLU A 191 -2.75 -21.27 -33.08
CA GLU A 191 -3.30 -22.64 -33.15
C GLU A 191 -4.11 -23.00 -31.89
N THR A 192 -3.73 -22.47 -30.72
CA THR A 192 -4.45 -22.68 -29.45
C THR A 192 -5.71 -21.82 -29.37
N LYS A 193 -5.69 -20.57 -29.84
CA LYS A 193 -6.92 -19.75 -29.96
C LYS A 193 -7.92 -20.36 -30.94
N GLU A 194 -7.47 -20.90 -32.08
CA GLU A 194 -8.36 -21.56 -33.05
C GLU A 194 -8.89 -22.92 -32.56
N LYS A 195 -8.08 -23.70 -31.83
CA LYS A 195 -8.54 -24.95 -31.21
C LYS A 195 -9.49 -24.71 -30.04
N VAL A 196 -9.23 -23.71 -29.19
CA VAL A 196 -10.09 -23.35 -28.04
C VAL A 196 -11.45 -22.81 -28.50
N LEU A 197 -11.50 -22.04 -29.58
CA LEU A 197 -12.76 -21.59 -30.20
C LEU A 197 -13.54 -22.72 -30.89
N ALA A 198 -12.88 -23.79 -31.33
CA ALA A 198 -13.51 -24.95 -31.97
C ALA A 198 -14.01 -26.02 -30.95
N THR A 199 -13.42 -26.07 -29.75
CA THR A 199 -13.81 -27.02 -28.68
C THR A 199 -14.77 -26.44 -27.65
N ALA A 200 -15.03 -25.12 -27.64
CA ALA A 200 -16.03 -24.48 -26.77
C ALA A 200 -17.50 -24.81 -27.11
N GLY A 201 -17.74 -25.78 -28.00
CA GLY A 201 -19.05 -26.27 -28.40
C GLY A 201 -19.62 -27.41 -27.56
N ASP A 202 -18.82 -28.10 -26.73
CA ASP A 202 -19.30 -29.21 -25.90
C ASP A 202 -18.58 -29.23 -24.53
N ALA A 203 -19.35 -29.48 -23.48
CA ALA A 203 -19.03 -29.31 -22.06
C ALA A 203 -17.88 -30.20 -21.50
N ASP A 204 -17.07 -29.65 -20.59
CA ASP A 204 -16.97 -30.04 -19.17
C ASP A 204 -15.86 -29.21 -18.44
N VAL A 205 -16.06 -29.01 -17.13
CA VAL A 205 -15.27 -28.18 -16.19
C VAL A 205 -13.86 -28.76 -15.90
N LEU A 206 -12.84 -27.90 -15.75
CA LEU A 206 -11.79 -27.98 -14.71
C LEU A 206 -10.95 -26.67 -14.64
N GLU A 207 -10.91 -26.09 -13.43
CA GLU A 207 -10.19 -24.90 -12.95
C GLU A 207 -8.68 -25.18 -12.69
N ALA A 208 -7.83 -24.14 -12.77
CA ALA A 208 -6.64 -23.83 -11.93
C ALA A 208 -5.78 -22.76 -12.65
N ASP A 209 -5.12 -21.75 -12.05
CA ASP A 209 -5.13 -21.13 -10.71
C ASP A 209 -4.38 -19.79 -10.87
N ILE A 210 -4.98 -18.65 -10.49
CA ILE A 210 -4.36 -17.31 -10.53
C ILE A 210 -3.98 -16.94 -9.09
N ASP A 211 -2.69 -16.92 -8.77
CA ASP A 211 -2.15 -16.42 -7.50
C ASP A 211 -2.02 -14.87 -7.57
N ALA A 212 -3.00 -14.19 -6.97
CA ALA A 212 -2.93 -12.77 -6.65
C ALA A 212 -2.36 -12.58 -5.24
N ASP A 213 -1.25 -11.88 -5.17
CA ASP A 213 -0.51 -11.48 -3.98
C ASP A 213 -1.35 -10.53 -3.09
N TYR A 214 -2.09 -11.11 -2.14
CA TYR A 214 -2.65 -10.39 -1.00
C TYR A 214 -1.65 -10.46 0.15
N GLY A 215 -1.08 -9.30 0.48
CA GLY A 215 -0.08 -9.16 1.54
C GLY A 215 -0.48 -9.81 2.86
N ASP A 216 0.38 -10.72 3.29
CA ASP A 216 0.84 -11.00 4.65
C ASP A 216 -0.02 -10.39 5.77
N ILE A 217 -1.00 -11.18 6.24
CA ILE A 217 -1.54 -11.02 7.59
C ILE A 217 -0.59 -11.79 8.50
N SER A 218 0.32 -11.06 9.17
CA SER A 218 1.07 -11.61 10.29
C SER A 218 0.10 -11.87 11.45
N LEU A 219 -0.26 -13.14 11.65
CA LEU A 219 -0.80 -13.66 12.90
C LEU A 219 0.32 -14.36 13.66
N ASP A 220 0.94 -13.62 14.58
CA ASP A 220 1.91 -14.02 15.60
C ASP A 220 2.18 -12.74 16.42
N ASP A 221 2.32 -12.70 17.74
CA ASP A 221 1.90 -13.50 18.89
C ASP A 221 2.25 -12.57 20.08
N SER A 222 1.30 -12.31 20.95
CA SER A 222 1.57 -12.06 22.37
C SER A 222 0.26 -12.23 23.12
N GLY A 223 0.00 -13.48 23.47
CA GLY A 223 -0.75 -13.76 24.68
C GLY A 223 -0.08 -13.09 25.87
N ASP A 224 -0.84 -12.29 26.61
CA ASP A 224 -0.58 -12.03 28.02
C ASP A 224 -1.81 -12.51 28.80
N ASP A 225 -1.52 -13.44 29.71
CA ASP A 225 -2.42 -14.07 30.67
C ASP A 225 -3.23 -13.04 31.46
N LEU A 226 -4.56 -13.14 31.41
CA LEU A 226 -5.43 -12.61 32.46
C LEU A 226 -6.03 -13.78 33.25
N ILE A 227 -5.24 -14.24 34.22
CA ILE A 227 -5.74 -15.01 35.35
C ILE A 227 -6.51 -14.06 36.27
N GLU A 228 -7.81 -14.30 36.41
CA GLU A 228 -8.65 -13.77 37.48
C GLU A 228 -8.08 -14.17 38.85
N GLY A 229 -7.93 -13.20 39.75
CA GLY A 229 -7.54 -13.43 41.14
C GLY A 229 -7.97 -12.27 42.03
N ASP A 230 -9.06 -12.49 42.76
CA ASP A 230 -9.62 -11.66 43.83
C ASP A 230 -8.56 -11.07 44.78
N TYR A 231 -8.65 -9.78 45.10
CA TYR A 231 -8.32 -9.28 46.45
C TYR A 231 -9.19 -8.07 46.85
N ASP A 232 -9.92 -8.29 47.92
CA ASP A 232 -10.65 -7.35 48.75
C ASP A 232 -9.70 -6.57 49.69
N GLN A 233 -10.12 -5.35 50.07
CA GLN A 233 -9.76 -4.58 51.28
C GLN A 233 -8.32 -4.03 51.47
N ASP A 234 -8.16 -2.71 51.37
CA ASP A 234 -8.07 -1.78 52.52
C ASP A 234 -7.33 -0.47 52.18
N GLU A 235 -8.03 0.65 52.38
CA GLU A 235 -7.48 1.99 52.59
C GLU A 235 -6.59 1.99 53.86
N PRO A 236 -5.57 2.87 53.98
CA PRO A 236 -5.89 4.22 54.46
C PRO A 236 -5.00 5.38 53.98
N GLU A 237 -5.61 6.55 54.12
CA GLU A 237 -5.08 7.92 54.14
C GLU A 237 -3.68 8.11 54.78
N ALA A 238 -2.89 9.08 54.27
CA ALA A 238 -2.57 10.32 55.01
C ALA A 238 -1.39 11.15 54.43
N LYS A 239 -1.67 12.47 54.33
CA LYS A 239 -0.83 13.64 54.67
C LYS A 239 0.20 14.20 53.67
N LYS A 240 -0.25 15.30 53.02
CA LYS A 240 0.28 16.68 53.10
C LYS A 240 1.71 16.86 53.62
N GLN A 241 2.53 17.58 52.87
CA GLN A 241 3.20 18.77 53.39
C GLN A 241 3.62 19.75 52.30
N ASP A 242 3.25 21.00 52.56
CA ASP A 242 3.48 22.22 51.81
C ASP A 242 4.96 22.64 51.81
N HIS A 243 5.38 23.40 50.80
CA HIS A 243 6.28 24.53 51.02
C HIS A 243 5.98 25.67 50.04
N ASP A 244 5.35 26.70 50.62
CA ASP A 244 5.27 28.09 50.19
C ASP A 244 6.64 28.78 50.25
N GLU A 245 6.86 29.73 49.33
CA GLU A 245 7.32 31.13 49.52
C GLU A 245 7.60 31.71 48.10
N SER A 246 6.73 32.46 47.44
CA SER A 246 6.19 33.82 47.68
C SER A 246 7.18 34.99 47.47
N GLY A 247 6.75 35.98 46.66
CA GLY A 247 7.32 37.34 46.57
C GLY A 247 7.47 37.82 45.12
N ASP A 248 6.39 38.23 44.43
CA ASP A 248 5.82 39.60 44.39
C ASP A 248 6.68 40.62 43.62
N ASP A 249 6.16 41.19 42.52
CA ASP A 249 5.62 42.57 42.52
C ASP A 249 4.96 42.92 41.16
N ALA A 250 4.05 43.87 41.23
CA ALA A 250 2.88 44.08 40.40
C ALA A 250 2.99 45.21 39.35
N GLY A 251 1.89 45.38 38.61
CA GLY A 251 1.49 46.62 37.91
C GLY A 251 1.38 46.43 36.40
N GLU A 252 0.20 46.13 35.84
CA GLU A 252 -0.82 47.11 35.37
C GLU A 252 -0.26 48.11 34.33
N THR A 253 -0.87 48.43 33.19
CA THR A 253 -2.25 48.30 32.71
C THR A 253 -2.30 48.57 31.19
N GLU A 254 -3.49 48.31 30.66
CA GLU A 254 -4.00 48.31 29.30
C GLU A 254 -3.87 49.58 28.41
N ALA A 255 -4.16 49.34 27.12
CA ALA A 255 -5.03 50.13 26.24
C ALA A 255 -4.44 51.07 25.16
N ARG A 256 -4.59 50.58 23.91
CA ARG A 256 -5.24 51.18 22.72
C ARG A 256 -4.74 52.51 22.09
N GLU A 257 -4.59 52.38 20.77
CA GLU A 257 -5.05 53.28 19.69
C GLU A 257 -4.25 54.54 19.26
N SER A 258 -3.59 54.37 18.11
CA SER A 258 -3.82 55.09 16.84
C SER A 258 -3.60 56.62 16.68
N LYS A 259 -3.04 56.92 15.50
CA LYS A 259 -3.15 58.12 14.63
C LYS A 259 -2.19 59.32 14.80
N LYS A 260 -1.42 59.47 13.71
CA LYS A 260 -1.21 60.65 12.84
C LYS A 260 -0.38 61.87 13.30
N GLU A 261 0.36 62.32 12.28
CA GLU A 261 0.74 63.69 11.89
C GLU A 261 2.14 64.25 12.21
N LYS A 262 2.94 64.28 11.13
CA LYS A 262 3.66 65.43 10.54
C LYS A 262 4.08 66.58 11.47
N SER A 263 5.35 66.96 11.40
CA SER A 263 5.72 68.33 11.01
C SER A 263 7.19 68.50 10.59
N LYS A 264 7.39 69.28 9.51
CA LYS A 264 8.43 70.31 9.23
C LYS A 264 9.91 69.84 9.18
N LYS A 265 10.83 70.40 8.40
CA LYS A 265 11.02 71.69 7.69
C LYS A 265 12.28 71.43 6.80
N ASP A 266 12.46 72.00 5.62
CA ASP A 266 13.19 73.26 5.43
C ASP A 266 13.22 73.66 3.95
N ALA A 267 13.44 74.95 3.73
CA ALA A 267 13.28 75.71 2.50
C ALA A 267 14.63 76.22 1.94
N ALA A 268 14.63 76.51 0.63
CA ALA A 268 15.34 77.59 -0.09
C ALA A 268 15.70 77.11 -1.52
N GLU A 269 15.86 77.92 -2.57
CA GLU A 269 15.21 79.13 -3.11
C GLU A 269 15.87 79.38 -4.49
N ALA A 270 15.27 80.24 -5.32
CA ALA A 270 15.74 80.86 -6.59
C ALA A 270 15.62 80.01 -7.89
N GLU A 271 14.64 80.24 -8.78
CA GLU A 271 14.46 81.36 -9.76
C GLU A 271 15.43 81.27 -10.96
N ALA A 272 15.10 81.54 -12.24
CA ALA A 272 13.90 81.90 -13.00
C ALA A 272 14.28 81.90 -14.52
N GLU A 273 13.36 82.35 -15.38
CA GLU A 273 13.42 82.61 -16.85
C GLU A 273 12.95 81.43 -17.72
N ALA A 274 11.72 81.37 -18.27
CA ALA A 274 10.83 82.30 -18.99
C ALA A 274 11.12 82.45 -20.50
N GLU A 275 10.05 82.22 -21.27
CA GLU A 275 9.59 82.90 -22.50
C GLU A 275 9.41 82.15 -23.83
N ASN A 276 8.22 82.45 -24.38
CA ASN A 276 7.73 82.46 -25.77
C ASN A 276 7.04 81.19 -26.31
N GLY A 277 5.79 81.24 -26.76
CA GLY A 277 4.85 82.37 -26.89
C GLY A 277 3.46 81.92 -27.36
N GLU A 278 2.44 82.69 -26.98
CA GLU A 278 1.04 82.56 -27.41
C GLU A 278 0.71 83.53 -28.57
N GLU A 279 -0.49 83.31 -29.13
CA GLU A 279 -1.40 84.22 -29.84
C GLU A 279 -1.31 84.36 -31.38
N SER A 280 -2.42 84.01 -32.04
CA SER A 280 -3.45 85.02 -32.37
C SER A 280 -4.75 84.39 -32.90
N LYS A 281 -5.86 85.12 -32.66
CA LYS A 281 -7.26 84.82 -33.03
C LYS A 281 -7.68 85.63 -34.26
N ALA A 282 -8.74 85.10 -34.91
CA ALA A 282 -9.79 85.73 -35.69
C ALA A 282 -9.51 86.08 -37.16
N ASP A 283 -10.20 85.41 -38.09
CA ASP A 283 -11.38 86.01 -38.75
C ASP A 283 -12.23 84.94 -39.47
N ALA A 284 -13.42 85.36 -39.88
CA ALA A 284 -14.68 84.62 -40.01
C ALA A 284 -14.83 83.64 -41.19
N GLU A 285 -15.81 82.73 -40.97
CA GLU A 285 -16.71 82.10 -41.97
C GLU A 285 -16.11 81.19 -43.04
N THR A 286 -16.33 79.88 -42.92
CA THR A 286 -17.33 79.16 -43.76
C THR A 286 -17.37 77.66 -43.42
N GLU A 287 -18.61 77.16 -43.44
CA GLU A 287 -19.00 75.78 -43.75
C GLU A 287 -18.84 74.69 -42.70
N ALA A 288 -20.03 74.30 -42.22
CA ALA A 288 -20.35 73.07 -41.54
C ALA A 288 -20.03 71.84 -42.39
N ASN A 289 -19.98 70.69 -41.70
CA ASN A 289 -19.84 69.31 -42.20
C ASN A 289 -18.41 68.79 -42.43
N ASP A 290 -17.67 68.51 -41.34
CA ASP A 290 -16.76 67.33 -41.34
C ASP A 290 -16.27 66.86 -39.95
N LYS A 291 -17.11 66.94 -38.90
CA LYS A 291 -16.75 66.52 -37.52
C LYS A 291 -17.52 65.30 -36.99
N LYS A 292 -17.97 64.39 -37.87
CA LYS A 292 -18.55 63.11 -37.45
C LYS A 292 -17.76 61.86 -37.89
N ASP A 293 -16.89 61.95 -38.89
CA ASP A 293 -16.17 60.77 -39.39
C ASP A 293 -14.76 60.56 -38.81
N LYS A 294 -14.20 61.54 -38.08
CA LYS A 294 -12.91 61.38 -37.37
C LYS A 294 -13.03 60.91 -35.92
N ALA A 295 -14.14 61.19 -35.25
CA ALA A 295 -14.36 60.74 -33.87
C ALA A 295 -14.81 59.26 -33.77
N ASP A 296 -15.47 58.72 -34.80
CA ASP A 296 -15.84 57.30 -34.88
C ASP A 296 -14.68 56.42 -35.37
N LYS A 297 -13.79 56.92 -36.23
CA LYS A 297 -12.59 56.17 -36.66
C LYS A 297 -11.54 56.04 -35.55
N ASP A 298 -11.34 57.06 -34.73
CA ASP A 298 -10.41 57.00 -33.59
C ASP A 298 -10.95 56.17 -32.41
N LYS A 299 -12.28 56.10 -32.23
CA LYS A 299 -12.90 55.20 -31.24
C LYS A 299 -12.96 53.75 -31.73
N LYS A 300 -13.25 53.52 -33.01
CA LYS A 300 -13.23 52.19 -33.63
C LYS A 300 -11.81 51.62 -33.71
N GLY A 301 -10.81 52.43 -34.06
CA GLY A 301 -9.40 52.04 -34.04
C GLY A 301 -8.81 51.86 -32.65
N LYS A 302 -9.33 52.55 -31.60
CA LYS A 302 -8.99 52.25 -30.20
C LYS A 302 -9.66 50.98 -29.68
N ALA A 303 -10.90 50.71 -30.10
CA ALA A 303 -11.64 49.49 -29.73
C ALA A 303 -11.08 48.25 -30.45
N GLU A 304 -10.70 48.38 -31.73
CA GLU A 304 -9.98 47.34 -32.50
C GLU A 304 -8.56 47.13 -31.95
N LYS A 305 -7.79 48.18 -31.63
CA LYS A 305 -6.49 48.01 -30.94
C LYS A 305 -6.61 47.46 -29.53
N SER A 306 -7.69 47.75 -28.80
CA SER A 306 -7.93 47.13 -27.48
C SER A 306 -8.41 45.69 -27.62
N GLY A 307 -9.18 45.37 -28.67
CA GLY A 307 -9.59 44.01 -29.01
C GLY A 307 -8.40 43.15 -29.43
N GLU A 308 -7.57 43.65 -30.35
CA GLU A 308 -6.30 43.03 -30.77
C GLU A 308 -5.30 42.92 -29.62
N ALA A 309 -5.23 43.91 -28.72
CA ALA A 309 -4.38 43.81 -27.53
C ALA A 309 -4.92 42.79 -26.52
N VAL A 310 -6.24 42.70 -26.34
CA VAL A 310 -6.87 41.70 -25.45
C VAL A 310 -6.75 40.29 -26.04
N GLU A 311 -6.98 40.10 -27.34
CA GLU A 311 -6.71 38.84 -28.07
C GLU A 311 -5.24 38.48 -28.03
N SER A 312 -4.33 39.43 -28.31
CA SER A 312 -2.87 39.21 -28.24
C SER A 312 -2.40 38.88 -26.82
N THR A 313 -3.01 39.46 -25.78
CA THR A 313 -2.72 39.09 -24.38
C THR A 313 -3.33 37.75 -23.98
N GLY A 314 -4.49 37.38 -24.54
CA GLY A 314 -5.10 36.06 -24.37
C GLY A 314 -4.24 34.96 -25.01
N ASP A 315 -3.79 35.20 -26.24
CA ASP A 315 -2.87 34.32 -26.96
C ASP A 315 -1.54 34.18 -26.22
N MET A 316 -1.00 35.28 -25.69
CA MET A 316 0.22 35.24 -24.89
C MET A 316 0.02 34.48 -23.57
N LYS A 317 -1.14 34.61 -22.93
CA LYS A 317 -1.49 33.88 -21.69
C LYS A 317 -1.56 32.37 -21.93
N VAL A 318 -2.19 31.94 -23.03
CA VAL A 318 -2.24 30.52 -23.46
C VAL A 318 -0.84 30.00 -23.86
N MET A 319 -0.03 30.82 -24.54
CA MET A 319 1.36 30.44 -24.85
C MET A 319 2.19 30.23 -23.58
N VAL A 320 1.95 31.02 -22.52
CA VAL A 320 2.62 30.83 -21.23
C VAL A 320 2.20 29.52 -20.57
N SER A 321 0.90 29.19 -20.51
CA SER A 321 0.46 27.92 -19.91
C SER A 321 1.02 26.71 -20.67
N ARG A 322 0.98 26.73 -22.00
CA ARG A 322 1.56 25.68 -22.86
C ARG A 322 3.06 25.51 -22.63
N SER A 323 3.80 26.63 -22.57
CA SER A 323 5.24 26.62 -22.33
C SER A 323 5.58 26.09 -20.94
N MET A 324 4.75 26.37 -19.92
CA MET A 324 4.92 25.84 -18.57
C MET A 324 4.70 24.33 -18.52
N VAL A 325 3.68 23.78 -19.19
CA VAL A 325 3.50 22.32 -19.31
C VAL A 325 4.71 21.71 -20.01
N SER A 326 5.11 22.23 -21.17
CA SER A 326 6.24 21.68 -21.92
C SER A 326 7.56 21.71 -21.12
N LYS A 327 7.79 22.76 -20.32
CA LYS A 327 8.92 22.81 -19.41
C LYS A 327 8.85 21.69 -18.36
N ALA A 328 7.69 21.50 -17.74
CA ALA A 328 7.48 20.47 -16.74
C ALA A 328 7.65 19.05 -17.33
N ASP A 329 7.13 18.79 -18.53
CA ASP A 329 7.30 17.53 -19.27
C ASP A 329 8.79 17.24 -19.56
N ILE A 330 9.56 18.27 -19.96
CA ILE A 330 11.01 18.13 -20.19
C ILE A 330 11.73 17.81 -18.88
N LEU A 331 11.38 18.48 -17.78
CA LEU A 331 11.96 18.20 -16.46
C LEU A 331 11.66 16.77 -16.01
N LEU A 332 10.45 16.29 -16.27
CA LEU A 332 10.04 14.90 -16.01
C LEU A 332 10.89 13.92 -16.82
N LYS A 333 11.06 14.15 -18.13
CA LYS A 333 11.92 13.31 -18.99
C LYS A 333 13.39 13.31 -18.59
N LEU A 334 13.85 14.39 -17.97
CA LEU A 334 15.19 14.50 -17.38
C LEU A 334 15.27 13.90 -15.96
N GLN A 335 14.19 13.27 -15.47
CA GLN A 335 14.07 12.69 -14.13
C GLN A 335 14.32 13.71 -12.99
N ARG A 336 14.12 15.00 -13.25
CA ARG A 336 14.18 16.07 -12.24
C ARG A 336 12.83 16.23 -11.60
N TYR A 337 12.40 15.23 -10.85
CA TYR A 337 11.02 15.10 -10.40
C TYR A 337 10.55 16.26 -9.52
N ASP A 338 11.35 16.72 -8.55
CA ASP A 338 11.00 17.88 -7.70
C ASP A 338 10.78 19.17 -8.51
N ASP A 339 11.64 19.41 -9.51
CA ASP A 339 11.51 20.57 -10.38
C ASP A 339 10.27 20.47 -11.28
N ALA A 340 9.97 19.26 -11.78
CA ALA A 340 8.77 19.00 -12.57
C ALA A 340 7.51 19.22 -11.73
N LEU A 341 7.46 18.66 -10.52
CA LEU A 341 6.36 18.84 -9.56
C LEU A 341 6.13 20.32 -9.26
N ASN A 342 7.20 21.07 -8.96
CA ASN A 342 7.11 22.51 -8.73
C ASN A 342 6.58 23.27 -9.97
N ALA A 343 7.04 22.90 -11.17
CA ALA A 343 6.56 23.50 -12.41
C ALA A 343 5.06 23.23 -12.66
N TYR A 344 4.59 22.00 -12.44
CA TYR A 344 3.17 21.65 -12.52
C TYR A 344 2.33 22.38 -11.46
N SER A 345 2.77 22.40 -10.21
CA SER A 345 2.09 23.13 -9.13
C SER A 345 1.98 24.62 -9.42
N THR A 346 3.04 25.24 -9.94
CA THR A 346 3.04 26.65 -10.34
C THR A 346 2.06 26.91 -11.48
N LEU A 347 1.96 26.00 -12.45
CA LEU A 347 1.00 26.10 -13.54
C LEU A 347 -0.43 26.08 -13.00
N ILE A 348 -0.75 25.13 -12.13
CA ILE A 348 -2.10 24.96 -11.58
C ILE A 348 -2.49 26.16 -10.73
N ALA A 349 -1.59 26.65 -9.87
CA ALA A 349 -1.84 27.85 -9.08
C ALA A 349 -2.12 29.08 -9.95
N LYS A 350 -1.49 29.19 -11.12
CA LYS A 350 -1.61 30.35 -12.01
C LYS A 350 -2.81 30.28 -12.97
N PHE A 351 -3.19 29.09 -13.39
CA PHE A 351 -4.18 28.88 -14.47
C PHE A 351 -5.41 28.07 -14.04
N GLY A 352 -5.47 27.57 -12.80
CA GLY A 352 -6.53 26.69 -12.32
C GLY A 352 -7.94 27.27 -12.38
N GLU A 353 -8.08 28.60 -12.30
CA GLU A 353 -9.35 29.33 -12.42
C GLU A 353 -9.57 29.94 -13.82
N SER A 354 -8.77 29.56 -14.83
CA SER A 354 -8.92 30.10 -16.18
C SER A 354 -10.13 29.50 -16.89
N ASP A 355 -10.93 30.35 -17.55
CA ASP A 355 -12.07 29.91 -18.35
C ASP A 355 -11.67 29.36 -19.74
N SER A 356 -10.43 29.60 -20.18
CA SER A 356 -9.92 29.14 -21.48
C SER A 356 -9.81 27.61 -21.53
N ASP A 357 -10.34 27.00 -22.58
CA ASP A 357 -10.28 25.55 -22.79
C ASP A 357 -8.85 25.02 -22.91
N ASP A 358 -7.94 25.80 -23.52
CA ASP A 358 -6.53 25.45 -23.61
C ASP A 358 -5.87 25.43 -22.22
N ASP A 359 -6.16 26.44 -21.39
CA ASP A 359 -5.64 26.50 -20.02
C ASP A 359 -6.21 25.35 -19.17
N LYS A 360 -7.51 25.05 -19.30
CA LYS A 360 -8.14 23.90 -18.61
C LYS A 360 -7.48 22.58 -19.02
N ASN A 361 -7.23 22.38 -20.31
CA ASN A 361 -6.53 21.18 -20.80
C ASN A 361 -5.09 21.10 -20.28
N ASN A 362 -4.38 22.23 -20.20
CA ASN A 362 -3.02 22.28 -19.65
C ASN A 362 -2.99 22.03 -18.13
N VAL A 363 -3.95 22.59 -17.38
CA VAL A 363 -4.15 22.34 -15.95
C VAL A 363 -4.47 20.87 -15.71
N LYS A 364 -5.37 20.28 -16.50
CA LYS A 364 -5.70 18.85 -16.44
C LYS A 364 -4.46 17.97 -16.54
N LYS A 365 -3.61 18.20 -17.56
CA LYS A 365 -2.34 17.48 -17.72
C LYS A 365 -1.41 17.65 -16.51
N ALA A 366 -1.31 18.87 -15.97
CA ALA A 366 -0.50 19.13 -14.80
C ALA A 366 -1.04 18.42 -13.54
N VAL A 367 -2.35 18.33 -13.38
CA VAL A 367 -3.00 17.60 -12.26
C VAL A 367 -2.71 16.11 -12.37
N ILE A 368 -2.92 15.52 -13.55
CA ILE A 368 -2.65 14.10 -13.81
C ILE A 368 -1.18 13.77 -13.57
N ASN A 369 -0.26 14.51 -14.20
CA ASN A 369 1.17 14.24 -14.08
C ASN A 369 1.68 14.43 -12.65
N ARG A 370 1.14 15.40 -11.88
CA ARG A 370 1.53 15.57 -10.48
C ARG A 370 1.12 14.38 -9.63
N ALA A 371 -0.11 13.88 -9.80
CA ALA A 371 -0.60 12.70 -9.08
C ALA A 371 0.21 11.44 -9.44
N ASP A 372 0.51 11.23 -10.72
CA ASP A 372 1.31 10.10 -11.19
C ASP A 372 2.74 10.12 -10.62
N ILE A 373 3.43 11.27 -10.70
CA ILE A 373 4.80 11.40 -10.18
C ILE A 373 4.83 11.20 -8.66
N LEU A 374 3.91 11.83 -7.91
CA LEU A 374 3.91 11.72 -6.44
C LEU A 374 3.57 10.30 -5.97
N GLY A 375 2.66 9.61 -6.69
CA GLY A 375 2.39 8.20 -6.47
C GLY A 375 3.62 7.34 -6.67
N LYS A 376 4.32 7.49 -7.81
CA LYS A 376 5.55 6.74 -8.14
C LYS A 376 6.72 7.00 -7.21
N LEU A 377 6.82 8.21 -6.64
CA LEU A 377 7.85 8.56 -5.67
C LEU A 377 7.48 8.16 -4.23
N GLU A 378 6.30 7.59 -4.01
CA GLU A 378 5.79 7.21 -2.69
C GLU A 378 5.78 8.37 -1.68
N ARG A 379 5.62 9.61 -2.16
CA ARG A 379 5.47 10.80 -1.30
C ARG A 379 4.04 10.88 -0.79
N HIS A 380 3.69 9.93 0.08
CA HIS A 380 2.33 9.57 0.48
C HIS A 380 1.41 10.76 0.81
N GLU A 381 1.82 11.68 1.68
CA GLU A 381 0.98 12.83 2.08
C GLU A 381 0.69 13.79 0.91
N GLU A 382 1.70 14.05 0.07
CA GLU A 382 1.54 14.89 -1.11
C GLU A 382 0.74 14.19 -2.21
N ALA A 383 0.95 12.89 -2.38
CA ALA A 383 0.25 12.05 -3.34
C ALA A 383 -1.26 12.02 -3.06
N VAL A 384 -1.66 11.86 -1.78
CA VAL A 384 -3.07 11.92 -1.37
C VAL A 384 -3.71 13.24 -1.80
N THR A 385 -3.05 14.36 -1.52
CA THR A 385 -3.54 15.69 -1.91
C THR A 385 -3.67 15.79 -3.43
N ALA A 386 -2.70 15.29 -4.18
CA ALA A 386 -2.72 15.31 -5.64
C ALA A 386 -3.81 14.41 -6.24
N TYR A 387 -4.09 13.25 -5.64
CA TYR A 387 -5.21 12.40 -6.04
C TYR A 387 -6.56 13.06 -5.75
N GLU A 388 -6.73 13.74 -4.61
CA GLU A 388 -7.95 14.49 -4.31
C GLU A 388 -8.19 15.63 -5.31
N ASP A 389 -7.13 16.36 -5.68
CA ASP A 389 -7.20 17.38 -6.74
C ASP A 389 -7.61 16.76 -8.08
N LEU A 390 -7.06 15.59 -8.44
CA LEU A 390 -7.40 14.85 -9.66
C LEU A 390 -8.87 14.43 -9.65
N LEU A 391 -9.35 13.82 -8.56
CA LEU A 391 -10.74 13.39 -8.43
C LEU A 391 -11.71 14.55 -8.53
N LYS A 392 -11.36 15.70 -7.93
CA LYS A 392 -12.15 16.93 -8.04
C LYS A 392 -12.17 17.47 -9.47
N TYR A 393 -11.01 17.47 -10.16
CA TYR A 393 -10.87 18.06 -11.48
C TYR A 393 -11.49 17.20 -12.60
N LEU A 394 -11.44 15.87 -12.47
CA LEU A 394 -11.98 14.91 -13.44
C LEU A 394 -13.40 14.43 -13.08
N ASN A 395 -14.03 15.02 -12.07
CA ASN A 395 -15.36 14.64 -11.65
C ASN A 395 -16.38 14.73 -12.80
N GLY A 396 -17.08 13.62 -13.08
CA GLY A 396 -18.09 13.56 -14.14
C GLY A 396 -17.54 13.52 -15.57
N THR A 397 -16.25 13.23 -15.76
CA THR A 397 -15.69 13.02 -17.10
C THR A 397 -16.41 11.89 -17.85
N SER A 398 -16.59 12.11 -19.14
CA SER A 398 -17.14 11.09 -20.05
C SER A 398 -16.06 10.33 -20.82
N ASP A 399 -14.81 10.80 -20.76
CA ASP A 399 -13.66 10.18 -21.43
C ASP A 399 -13.22 8.92 -20.68
N ASP A 400 -13.09 7.80 -21.39
CA ASP A 400 -12.81 6.51 -20.77
C ASP A 400 -11.39 6.42 -20.19
N SER A 401 -10.41 7.10 -20.80
CA SER A 401 -9.05 7.14 -20.26
C SER A 401 -8.99 7.94 -18.95
N GLU A 402 -9.77 9.02 -18.86
CA GLU A 402 -9.89 9.80 -17.63
C GLU A 402 -10.68 9.07 -16.55
N LYS A 403 -11.69 8.26 -16.90
CA LYS A 403 -12.36 7.38 -15.94
C LYS A 403 -11.39 6.38 -15.32
N GLN A 404 -10.48 5.80 -16.11
CA GLN A 404 -9.45 4.91 -15.56
C GLN A 404 -8.53 5.63 -14.57
N LEU A 405 -8.13 6.88 -14.88
CA LEU A 405 -7.33 7.69 -13.95
C LEU A 405 -8.08 7.98 -12.64
N VAL A 406 -9.39 8.23 -12.72
CA VAL A 406 -10.26 8.40 -11.55
C VAL A 406 -10.32 7.10 -10.74
N SER A 407 -10.56 5.96 -11.39
CA SER A 407 -10.55 4.64 -10.75
C SER A 407 -9.25 4.37 -9.99
N ASN A 408 -8.10 4.56 -10.65
CA ASN A 408 -6.79 4.35 -10.05
C ASN A 408 -6.55 5.32 -8.88
N ALA A 409 -6.95 6.59 -9.01
CA ALA A 409 -6.80 7.56 -7.94
C ALA A 409 -7.66 7.24 -6.69
N ILE A 410 -8.88 6.72 -6.87
CA ILE A 410 -9.74 6.28 -5.76
C ILE A 410 -9.07 5.14 -4.99
N VAL A 411 -8.58 4.11 -5.69
CA VAL A 411 -7.91 2.94 -5.10
C VAL A 411 -6.59 3.34 -4.41
N ASN A 412 -5.72 4.08 -5.11
CA ASN A 412 -4.42 4.47 -4.59
C ASN A 412 -4.54 5.37 -3.36
N ARG A 413 -5.50 6.31 -3.36
CA ARG A 413 -5.74 7.17 -2.21
C ARG A 413 -6.16 6.36 -0.97
N ALA A 414 -7.03 5.36 -1.12
CA ALA A 414 -7.43 4.50 -0.02
C ALA A 414 -6.24 3.72 0.56
N GLY A 415 -5.45 3.08 -0.30
CA GLY A 415 -4.26 2.33 0.13
C GLY A 415 -3.19 3.21 0.78
N ILE A 416 -3.03 4.47 0.36
CA ILE A 416 -2.10 5.40 1.02
C ILE A 416 -2.62 5.81 2.41
N TYR A 417 -3.91 6.13 2.55
CA TYR A 417 -4.46 6.46 3.87
C TYR A 417 -4.28 5.32 4.87
N ASP A 418 -4.47 4.07 4.43
CA ASP A 418 -4.24 2.88 5.25
C ASP A 418 -2.77 2.76 5.67
N ARG A 419 -1.82 2.90 4.73
CA ARG A 419 -0.37 2.89 5.04
C ARG A 419 0.08 4.01 5.98
N LEU A 420 -0.60 5.15 5.96
CA LEU A 420 -0.34 6.27 6.87
C LEU A 420 -1.02 6.11 8.22
N GLU A 421 -1.73 5.00 8.46
CA GLU A 421 -2.52 4.72 9.66
C GLU A 421 -3.56 5.82 9.98
N LYS A 422 -4.03 6.53 8.95
CA LYS A 422 -5.12 7.49 9.05
C LYS A 422 -6.45 6.76 8.93
N LEU A 423 -6.79 6.02 9.99
CA LEU A 423 -7.84 5.01 10.00
C LEU A 423 -9.21 5.54 9.56
N GLU A 424 -9.66 6.69 10.06
CA GLU A 424 -10.94 7.28 9.67
C GLU A 424 -10.98 7.67 8.19
N GLU A 425 -9.92 8.33 7.69
CA GLU A 425 -9.80 8.70 6.27
C GLU A 425 -9.68 7.47 5.37
N ALA A 426 -8.97 6.42 5.82
CA ALA A 426 -8.85 5.16 5.11
C ALA A 426 -10.20 4.46 4.98
N ALA A 427 -10.97 4.36 6.07
CA ALA A 427 -12.32 3.80 6.03
C ALA A 427 -13.23 4.55 5.05
N ALA A 428 -13.18 5.89 5.06
CA ALA A 428 -13.94 6.72 4.13
C ALA A 428 -13.47 6.54 2.68
N ALA A 429 -12.18 6.41 2.45
CA ALA A 429 -11.62 6.21 1.11
C ALA A 429 -11.92 4.80 0.56
N TYR A 430 -11.94 3.76 1.40
CA TYR A 430 -12.38 2.42 0.99
C TYR A 430 -13.89 2.36 0.69
N GLU A 431 -14.72 3.14 1.41
CA GLU A 431 -16.13 3.31 1.04
C GLU A 431 -16.29 3.93 -0.36
N ASP A 432 -15.44 4.90 -0.70
CA ASP A 432 -15.40 5.46 -2.05
C ASP A 432 -15.03 4.41 -3.11
N VAL A 433 -14.10 3.49 -2.83
CA VAL A 433 -13.76 2.36 -3.71
C VAL A 433 -14.99 1.48 -3.93
N ILE A 434 -15.65 1.05 -2.85
CA ILE A 434 -16.84 0.19 -2.91
C ILE A 434 -17.93 0.85 -3.76
N ARG A 435 -18.24 2.12 -3.49
CA ARG A 435 -19.27 2.88 -4.21
C ARG A 435 -18.94 3.12 -5.68
N HIS A 436 -17.66 3.27 -6.01
CA HIS A 436 -17.24 3.50 -7.40
C HIS A 436 -17.41 2.23 -8.26
N PHE A 437 -17.12 1.06 -7.67
CA PHE A 437 -17.09 -0.21 -8.40
C PHE A 437 -18.28 -1.15 -8.14
N GLU A 438 -19.22 -0.81 -7.24
CA GLU A 438 -20.35 -1.69 -6.83
C GLU A 438 -21.18 -2.28 -7.99
N LYS A 439 -21.23 -1.60 -9.13
CA LYS A 439 -22.02 -2.01 -10.31
C LYS A 439 -21.16 -2.60 -11.43
N SER A 440 -19.84 -2.64 -11.25
CA SER A 440 -18.95 -3.21 -12.24
C SER A 440 -19.12 -4.72 -12.33
N LYS A 441 -18.98 -5.23 -13.55
CA LYS A 441 -18.94 -6.68 -13.82
C LYS A 441 -17.53 -7.17 -14.05
N ASP A 442 -16.58 -6.25 -14.16
CA ASP A 442 -15.17 -6.55 -14.34
C ASP A 442 -14.62 -7.25 -13.10
N ASN A 443 -13.68 -8.19 -13.29
CA ASN A 443 -13.15 -8.98 -12.20
C ASN A 443 -12.10 -8.20 -11.39
N GLU A 444 -11.32 -7.32 -12.01
CA GLU A 444 -10.38 -6.44 -11.32
C GLU A 444 -11.13 -5.49 -10.37
N ASP A 445 -12.20 -4.87 -10.88
CA ASP A 445 -13.08 -4.01 -10.06
C ASP A 445 -13.71 -4.77 -8.89
N LYS A 446 -14.16 -6.02 -9.10
CA LYS A 446 -14.67 -6.86 -8.00
C LYS A 446 -13.58 -7.17 -6.97
N ASN A 447 -12.34 -7.37 -7.39
CA ASN A 447 -11.22 -7.58 -6.47
C ASN A 447 -10.93 -6.31 -5.66
N HIS A 448 -11.01 -5.13 -6.28
CA HIS A 448 -10.94 -3.85 -5.55
C HIS A 448 -12.06 -3.72 -4.51
N VAL A 449 -13.31 -4.07 -4.86
CA VAL A 449 -14.43 -4.08 -3.90
C VAL A 449 -14.17 -5.06 -2.76
N LYS A 450 -13.75 -6.30 -3.06
CA LYS A 450 -13.39 -7.30 -2.05
C LYS A 450 -12.36 -6.76 -1.08
N HIS A 451 -11.24 -6.27 -1.60
CA HIS A 451 -10.17 -5.71 -0.78
C HIS A 451 -10.67 -4.56 0.09
N ALA A 452 -11.46 -3.64 -0.48
CA ALA A 452 -11.99 -2.49 0.24
C ALA A 452 -12.94 -2.87 1.37
N VAL A 453 -13.85 -3.83 1.15
CA VAL A 453 -14.77 -4.32 2.19
C VAL A 453 -14.00 -4.96 3.35
N ILE A 454 -12.99 -5.78 3.04
CA ILE A 454 -12.14 -6.43 4.05
C ILE A 454 -11.37 -5.38 4.86
N ARG A 455 -10.65 -4.49 4.19
CA ARG A 455 -9.85 -3.44 4.87
C ARG A 455 -10.71 -2.52 5.72
N LYS A 456 -11.90 -2.16 5.24
CA LYS A 456 -12.86 -1.35 6.01
C LYS A 456 -13.31 -2.06 7.29
N ALA A 457 -13.54 -3.37 7.25
CA ALA A 457 -13.91 -4.15 8.44
C ALA A 457 -12.77 -4.16 9.48
N ASP A 458 -11.53 -4.42 9.04
CA ASP A 458 -10.35 -4.41 9.91
C ASP A 458 -10.09 -3.03 10.52
N ILE A 459 -10.31 -1.96 9.74
CA ILE A 459 -10.16 -0.58 10.23
C ILE A 459 -11.22 -0.27 11.30
N PHE A 460 -12.48 -0.65 11.10
CA PHE A 460 -13.50 -0.46 12.14
C PHE A 460 -13.22 -1.25 13.41
N PHE A 461 -12.65 -2.46 13.27
CA PHE A 461 -12.17 -3.23 14.40
C PHE A 461 -11.06 -2.49 15.17
N LYS A 462 -10.05 -1.98 14.46
CA LYS A 462 -8.95 -1.18 15.05
C LYS A 462 -9.43 0.12 15.71
N LEU A 463 -10.49 0.74 15.17
CA LEU A 463 -11.13 1.92 15.75
C LEU A 463 -12.06 1.60 16.93
N GLU A 464 -12.17 0.33 17.34
CA GLU A 464 -13.07 -0.15 18.40
C GLU A 464 -14.55 0.20 18.14
N LYS A 465 -14.93 0.43 16.87
CA LYS A 465 -16.32 0.65 16.46
C LYS A 465 -16.98 -0.70 16.23
N PHE A 466 -17.22 -1.43 17.33
CA PHE A 466 -17.59 -2.84 17.27
C PHE A 466 -18.89 -3.13 16.52
N GLU A 467 -19.92 -2.28 16.62
CA GLU A 467 -21.13 -2.46 15.82
C GLU A 467 -20.87 -2.29 14.31
N ASP A 468 -20.12 -1.24 13.93
CA ASP A 468 -19.77 -0.97 12.52
C ASP A 468 -18.87 -2.07 11.96
N ALA A 469 -17.92 -2.58 12.76
CA ALA A 469 -17.03 -3.68 12.41
C ALA A 469 -17.83 -4.98 12.20
N ALA A 470 -18.79 -5.29 13.07
CA ALA A 470 -19.62 -6.48 12.93
C ALA A 470 -20.47 -6.44 11.66
N VAL A 471 -21.02 -5.26 11.30
CA VAL A 471 -21.71 -5.06 10.02
C VAL A 471 -20.75 -5.25 8.85
N ALA A 472 -19.57 -4.63 8.88
CA ALA A 472 -18.60 -4.74 7.80
C ALA A 472 -18.10 -6.19 7.60
N TYR A 473 -17.84 -6.94 8.67
CA TYR A 473 -17.52 -8.37 8.55
C TYR A 473 -18.71 -9.19 8.03
N SER A 474 -19.96 -8.76 8.24
CA SER A 474 -21.14 -9.39 7.62
C SER A 474 -21.13 -9.23 6.10
N ASP A 475 -20.73 -8.05 5.63
CA ASP A 475 -20.55 -7.77 4.21
C ASP A 475 -19.42 -8.63 3.62
N VAL A 476 -18.28 -8.77 4.32
CA VAL A 476 -17.19 -9.68 3.91
C VAL A 476 -17.73 -11.11 3.78
N ALA A 477 -18.47 -11.59 4.78
CA ALA A 477 -18.97 -12.96 4.80
C ALA A 477 -19.95 -13.25 3.65
N GLU A 478 -20.83 -12.31 3.31
CA GLU A 478 -21.74 -12.50 2.17
C GLU A 478 -20.99 -12.39 0.83
N LEU A 479 -19.96 -11.55 0.74
CA LEU A 479 -19.15 -11.38 -0.46
C LEU A 479 -18.32 -12.63 -0.81
N LEU A 480 -17.80 -13.32 0.20
CA LEU A 480 -16.97 -14.53 0.04
C LEU A 480 -17.77 -15.83 0.02
N LYS A 481 -19.09 -15.74 0.15
CA LYS A 481 -19.98 -16.90 0.24
C LYS A 481 -19.89 -17.78 -0.99
N GLY A 482 -19.59 -19.06 -0.76
CA GLY A 482 -19.48 -20.05 -1.83
C GLY A 482 -18.18 -19.96 -2.63
N SER A 483 -17.19 -19.17 -2.16
CA SER A 483 -15.84 -19.25 -2.71
C SER A 483 -15.26 -20.65 -2.53
N LYS A 484 -14.45 -21.06 -3.50
CA LYS A 484 -13.65 -22.28 -3.44
C LYS A 484 -12.18 -22.01 -3.14
N ASP A 485 -11.78 -20.74 -3.18
CA ASP A 485 -10.41 -20.36 -2.88
C ASP A 485 -10.13 -20.57 -1.39
N LYS A 486 -8.98 -21.18 -1.07
CA LYS A 486 -8.65 -21.56 0.31
C LYS A 486 -8.45 -20.34 1.21
N GLN A 487 -7.86 -19.26 0.68
CA GLN A 487 -7.63 -18.05 1.45
C GLN A 487 -8.94 -17.31 1.72
N GLU A 488 -9.82 -17.22 0.72
CA GLU A 488 -11.16 -16.65 0.87
C GLU A 488 -12.05 -17.47 1.82
N ILE A 489 -11.94 -18.80 1.82
CA ILE A 489 -12.62 -19.68 2.78
C ILE A 489 -12.14 -19.39 4.21
N HIS A 490 -10.82 -19.29 4.42
CA HIS A 490 -10.26 -18.95 5.73
C HIS A 490 -10.72 -17.56 6.20
N LEU A 491 -10.74 -16.58 5.30
CA LEU A 491 -11.19 -15.23 5.61
C LEU A 491 -12.70 -15.16 5.88
N LEU A 492 -13.51 -15.94 5.18
CA LEU A 492 -14.94 -16.11 5.46
C LEU A 492 -15.16 -16.66 6.87
N ALA A 493 -14.45 -17.73 7.23
CA ALA A 493 -14.49 -18.27 8.59
C ALA A 493 -14.07 -17.20 9.61
N THR A 494 -13.02 -16.44 9.32
CA THR A 494 -12.50 -15.36 10.18
C THR A 494 -13.53 -14.27 10.38
N SER A 495 -14.22 -13.89 9.31
CA SER A 495 -15.26 -12.86 9.36
C SER A 495 -16.45 -13.30 10.21
N LEU A 496 -16.91 -14.55 10.09
CA LEU A 496 -18.00 -15.09 10.92
C LEU A 496 -17.60 -15.21 12.39
N HIS A 497 -16.37 -15.64 12.67
CA HIS A 497 -15.82 -15.70 14.03
C HIS A 497 -15.73 -14.31 14.66
N ARG A 498 -15.13 -13.33 13.96
CA ARG A 498 -15.03 -11.93 14.40
C ARG A 498 -16.39 -11.30 14.66
N GLN A 499 -17.39 -11.56 13.80
CA GLN A 499 -18.77 -11.12 14.06
C GLN A 499 -19.29 -11.66 15.38
N GLY A 500 -19.12 -12.97 15.63
CA GLY A 500 -19.51 -13.62 16.88
C GLY A 500 -18.87 -12.97 18.10
N GLU A 501 -17.57 -12.70 18.05
CA GLU A 501 -16.82 -12.03 19.12
C GLU A 501 -17.33 -10.62 19.38
N LEU A 502 -17.52 -9.85 18.31
CA LEU A 502 -17.91 -8.44 18.38
C LEU A 502 -19.34 -8.28 18.92
N PHE A 503 -20.29 -9.08 18.44
CA PHE A 503 -21.64 -9.07 18.98
C PHE A 503 -21.69 -9.54 20.44
N SER A 504 -20.83 -10.50 20.82
CA SER A 504 -20.71 -10.92 22.23
C SER A 504 -20.22 -9.77 23.10
N LYS A 505 -19.18 -9.04 22.67
CA LYS A 505 -18.66 -7.85 23.37
C LYS A 505 -19.70 -6.73 23.46
N ALA A 506 -20.53 -6.56 22.45
CA ALA A 506 -21.65 -5.61 22.44
C ALA A 506 -22.84 -6.07 23.30
N GLY A 507 -22.83 -7.29 23.85
CA GLY A 507 -23.91 -7.87 24.65
C GLY A 507 -25.09 -8.39 23.82
N ASP A 508 -24.99 -8.43 22.50
CA ASP A 508 -26.01 -8.98 21.60
C ASP A 508 -25.78 -10.49 21.40
N ASN A 509 -26.15 -11.25 22.44
CA ASN A 509 -25.98 -12.70 22.48
C ASN A 509 -26.71 -13.43 21.34
N GLU A 510 -27.84 -12.90 20.86
CA GLU A 510 -28.61 -13.49 19.77
C GLU A 510 -27.83 -13.41 18.46
N LYS A 511 -27.32 -12.23 18.10
CA LYS A 511 -26.50 -12.08 16.88
C LYS A 511 -25.15 -12.78 17.00
N SER A 512 -24.54 -12.77 18.18
CA SER A 512 -23.30 -13.49 18.45
C SER A 512 -23.47 -14.99 18.18
N THR A 513 -24.49 -15.59 18.80
CA THR A 513 -24.82 -17.00 18.61
C THR A 513 -25.15 -17.29 17.16
N ALA A 514 -25.91 -16.43 16.47
CA ALA A 514 -26.24 -16.62 15.06
C ALA A 514 -24.99 -16.63 14.15
N ALA A 515 -24.00 -15.79 14.41
CA ALA A 515 -22.75 -15.75 13.65
C ALA A 515 -21.91 -17.02 13.89
N TYR A 516 -21.75 -17.44 15.15
CA TYR A 516 -21.06 -18.67 15.49
C TYR A 516 -21.76 -19.92 14.96
N GLU A 517 -23.09 -19.99 15.02
CA GLU A 517 -23.88 -21.09 14.45
C GLU A 517 -23.68 -21.20 12.93
N LYS A 518 -23.57 -20.06 12.25
CA LYS A 518 -23.28 -20.04 10.82
C LYS A 518 -21.86 -20.54 10.53
N LEU A 519 -20.87 -20.10 11.30
CA LEU A 519 -19.49 -20.62 11.22
C LEU A 519 -19.47 -22.15 11.40
N LEU A 520 -20.17 -22.67 12.41
CA LEU A 520 -20.24 -24.11 12.66
C LEU A 520 -20.93 -24.86 11.53
N SER A 521 -22.08 -24.36 11.06
CA SER A 521 -22.82 -24.97 9.95
C SER A 521 -21.99 -25.08 8.67
N ASP A 522 -21.24 -24.02 8.34
CA ASP A 522 -20.50 -23.95 7.09
C ASP A 522 -19.15 -24.69 7.16
N PHE A 523 -18.53 -24.79 8.35
CA PHE A 523 -17.13 -25.20 8.49
C PHE A 523 -16.84 -26.32 9.49
N GLU A 524 -17.84 -26.94 10.13
CA GLU A 524 -17.65 -28.05 11.09
C GLU A 524 -16.73 -29.17 10.58
N LYS A 525 -16.79 -29.47 9.27
CA LYS A 525 -16.03 -30.56 8.64
C LYS A 525 -14.82 -30.08 7.83
N ASN A 526 -14.41 -28.83 8.02
CA ASN A 526 -13.24 -28.31 7.32
C ASN A 526 -11.96 -28.96 7.87
N ASP A 527 -11.01 -29.27 6.99
CA ASP A 527 -9.75 -29.92 7.34
C ASP A 527 -8.66 -28.93 7.78
N ASP A 528 -8.89 -27.62 7.61
CA ASP A 528 -7.97 -26.56 8.02
C ASP A 528 -7.93 -26.41 9.55
N ASP A 529 -6.73 -26.47 10.12
CA ASP A 529 -6.52 -26.45 11.57
C ASP A 529 -6.96 -25.13 12.23
N GLN A 530 -6.77 -24.00 11.55
CA GLN A 530 -7.14 -22.69 12.08
C GLN A 530 -8.65 -22.52 12.05
N ILE A 531 -9.31 -22.90 10.96
CA ILE A 531 -10.77 -22.88 10.86
C ILE A 531 -11.38 -23.80 11.92
N ARG A 532 -10.81 -25.00 12.12
CA ARG A 532 -11.25 -25.91 13.19
C ARG A 532 -11.10 -25.27 14.56
N ALA A 533 -9.99 -24.58 14.84
CA ALA A 533 -9.80 -23.88 16.11
C ALA A 533 -10.90 -22.85 16.37
N MET A 534 -11.27 -22.07 15.35
CA MET A 534 -12.33 -21.08 15.44
C MET A 534 -13.70 -21.73 15.64
N CYS A 535 -13.97 -22.87 14.98
CA CYS A 535 -15.18 -23.64 15.24
C CYS A 535 -15.21 -24.18 16.69
N ARG A 536 -14.09 -24.65 17.23
CA ARG A 536 -14.03 -25.10 18.64
C ARG A 536 -14.39 -23.97 19.60
N GLU A 537 -13.79 -22.79 19.41
CA GLU A 537 -14.12 -21.63 20.21
C GLU A 537 -15.60 -21.26 20.07
N ALA A 538 -16.11 -21.23 18.84
CA ALA A 538 -17.51 -20.93 18.55
C ALA A 538 -18.47 -21.89 19.29
N VAL A 539 -18.19 -23.20 19.34
CA VAL A 539 -18.99 -24.14 20.12
C VAL A 539 -19.00 -23.77 21.61
N VAL A 540 -17.84 -23.43 22.18
CA VAL A 540 -17.75 -23.05 23.59
C VAL A 540 -18.52 -21.76 23.86
N LYS A 541 -18.42 -20.74 23.00
CA LYS A 541 -19.13 -19.47 23.14
C LYS A 541 -20.65 -19.66 23.04
N VAL A 542 -21.13 -20.43 22.06
CA VAL A 542 -22.55 -20.77 21.93
C VAL A 542 -23.03 -21.53 23.17
N ALA A 543 -22.27 -22.50 23.65
CA ALA A 543 -22.61 -23.26 24.85
C ALA A 543 -22.71 -22.36 26.10
N GLN A 544 -21.76 -21.43 26.30
CA GLN A 544 -21.80 -20.46 27.39
C GLN A 544 -23.06 -19.59 27.37
N VAL A 545 -23.47 -19.11 26.18
CA VAL A 545 -24.70 -18.32 26.03
C VAL A 545 -25.94 -19.14 26.40
N LEU A 546 -26.01 -20.40 25.95
CA LEU A 546 -27.11 -21.31 26.25
C LEU A 546 -27.15 -21.71 27.74
N GLU A 547 -26.00 -21.96 28.37
CA GLU A 547 -25.89 -22.26 29.81
C GLU A 547 -26.33 -21.09 30.69
N ASN A 548 -26.03 -19.86 30.26
CA ASN A 548 -26.44 -18.63 30.94
C ASN A 548 -27.91 -18.26 30.72
N SER A 549 -28.63 -19.02 29.89
CA SER A 549 -30.08 -18.83 29.74
C SER A 549 -30.83 -19.37 30.96
N ASP A 550 -31.99 -18.78 31.26
CA ASP A 550 -32.85 -19.26 32.36
C ASP A 550 -33.53 -20.62 32.05
N ASN A 551 -33.24 -21.22 30.90
CA ASN A 551 -33.84 -22.47 30.45
C ASN A 551 -32.87 -23.66 30.62
N PRO A 552 -33.16 -24.59 31.56
CA PRO A 552 -32.28 -25.72 31.80
C PRO A 552 -32.15 -26.68 30.61
N ASP A 553 -33.13 -26.72 29.68
CA ASP A 553 -33.02 -27.52 28.46
C ASP A 553 -31.99 -26.94 27.47
N ASP A 554 -31.76 -25.63 27.49
CA ASP A 554 -30.76 -24.99 26.64
C ASP A 554 -29.35 -25.24 27.18
N ALA A 555 -29.17 -25.26 28.50
CA ALA A 555 -27.93 -25.71 29.14
C ALA A 555 -27.61 -27.20 28.82
N LEU A 556 -28.63 -28.07 28.73
CA LEU A 556 -28.41 -29.45 28.27
C LEU A 556 -27.96 -29.51 26.80
N LYS A 557 -28.58 -28.72 25.92
CA LYS A 557 -28.14 -28.61 24.51
C LYS A 557 -26.71 -28.09 24.39
N ALA A 558 -26.32 -27.15 25.24
CA ALA A 558 -24.96 -26.60 25.29
C ALA A 558 -23.92 -27.71 25.52
N HIS A 559 -24.14 -28.52 26.55
CA HIS A 559 -23.27 -29.66 26.86
C HIS A 559 -23.28 -30.70 25.74
N ASP A 560 -24.45 -31.05 25.21
CA ASP A 560 -24.57 -31.98 24.09
C ASP A 560 -23.75 -31.55 22.87
N ARG A 561 -23.74 -30.24 22.60
CA ARG A 561 -23.00 -29.67 21.47
C ARG A 561 -21.49 -29.75 21.65
N ILE A 562 -20.99 -29.44 22.84
CA ILE A 562 -19.56 -29.62 23.19
C ILE A 562 -19.19 -31.10 23.02
N ILE A 563 -19.99 -31.99 23.59
CA ILE A 563 -19.74 -33.44 23.57
C ILE A 563 -19.72 -33.95 22.14
N SER A 564 -20.69 -33.56 21.30
CA SER A 564 -20.79 -34.06 19.93
C SER A 564 -19.68 -33.53 19.03
N PHE A 565 -19.36 -32.24 19.14
CA PHE A 565 -18.42 -31.57 18.24
C PHE A 565 -16.96 -31.91 18.56
N LEU A 566 -16.60 -31.96 19.85
CA LEU A 566 -15.24 -32.28 20.29
C LEU A 566 -15.05 -33.79 20.50
N ASN A 567 -16.02 -34.61 20.10
CA ASN A 567 -15.96 -36.05 20.30
C ASN A 567 -14.81 -36.68 19.51
N GLY A 568 -13.88 -37.31 20.20
CA GLY A 568 -12.79 -38.06 19.56
C GLY A 568 -11.56 -37.21 19.26
N SER A 569 -11.51 -35.98 19.77
CA SER A 569 -10.27 -35.21 19.83
C SER A 569 -9.19 -35.92 20.65
N GLU A 570 -7.95 -35.82 20.19
CA GLU A 570 -6.75 -36.27 20.90
C GLU A 570 -6.12 -35.17 21.75
N SER A 571 -6.61 -33.93 21.65
CA SER A 571 -6.13 -32.79 22.43
C SER A 571 -6.54 -32.94 23.90
N GLU A 572 -5.57 -32.86 24.82
CA GLU A 572 -5.82 -32.97 26.26
C GLU A 572 -6.79 -31.87 26.76
N GLU A 573 -6.68 -30.67 26.21
CA GLU A 573 -7.59 -29.55 26.52
C GLU A 573 -9.02 -29.84 26.10
N GLU A 574 -9.22 -30.35 24.88
CA GLU A 574 -10.55 -30.67 24.33
C GLU A 574 -11.15 -31.88 25.04
N ILE A 575 -10.34 -32.88 25.37
CA ILE A 575 -10.73 -34.00 26.22
C ILE A 575 -11.21 -33.48 27.59
N GLY A 576 -10.51 -32.51 28.17
CA GLY A 576 -10.92 -31.80 29.37
C GLY A 576 -12.30 -31.14 29.24
N LEU A 577 -12.53 -30.38 28.17
CA LEU A 577 -13.83 -29.75 27.88
C LEU A 577 -14.96 -30.78 27.72
N VAL A 578 -14.73 -31.86 26.96
CA VAL A 578 -15.71 -32.95 26.80
C VAL A 578 -16.02 -33.61 28.13
N SER A 579 -14.99 -33.91 28.94
CA SER A 579 -15.19 -34.52 30.25
C SER A 579 -16.05 -33.65 31.17
N LYS A 580 -15.77 -32.34 31.21
CA LYS A 580 -16.53 -31.38 32.01
C LYS A 580 -17.97 -31.25 31.52
N ALA A 581 -18.19 -31.17 30.20
CA ALA A 581 -19.52 -31.11 29.61
C ALA A 581 -20.34 -32.38 29.88
N MET A 582 -19.75 -33.57 29.74
CA MET A 582 -20.41 -34.85 30.07
C MET A 582 -20.82 -34.93 31.54
N TYR A 583 -19.91 -34.55 32.45
CA TYR A 583 -20.19 -34.54 33.88
C TYR A 583 -21.27 -33.51 34.25
N ASN A 584 -21.15 -32.27 33.76
CA ASN A 584 -22.12 -31.20 34.03
C ASN A 584 -23.50 -31.53 33.47
N LYS A 585 -23.58 -32.16 32.29
CA LYS A 585 -24.84 -32.66 31.72
C LYS A 585 -25.50 -33.67 32.66
N ALA A 586 -24.75 -34.66 33.14
CA ALA A 586 -25.29 -35.67 34.05
C ALA A 586 -25.80 -35.04 35.36
N ALA A 587 -25.00 -34.15 35.97
CA ALA A 587 -25.38 -33.43 37.18
C ALA A 587 -26.62 -32.52 36.98
N LEU A 588 -26.76 -31.88 35.82
CA LEU A 588 -27.92 -31.07 35.50
C LEU A 588 -29.18 -31.94 35.33
N LEU A 589 -29.08 -33.09 34.66
CA LEU A 589 -30.19 -34.04 34.54
C LEU A 589 -30.67 -34.55 35.90
N GLU A 590 -29.76 -34.81 36.84
CA GLU A 590 -30.12 -35.13 38.24
C GLU A 590 -30.89 -34.00 38.91
N LYS A 591 -30.41 -32.76 38.77
CA LYS A 591 -31.07 -31.57 39.34
C LYS A 591 -32.47 -31.35 38.76
N LEU A 592 -32.69 -31.76 37.51
CA LEU A 592 -34.00 -31.73 36.84
C LEU A 592 -34.86 -32.96 37.13
N GLU A 593 -34.40 -33.87 37.99
CA GLU A 593 -35.07 -35.13 38.36
C GLU A 593 -35.32 -36.07 37.16
N ARG A 594 -34.54 -35.93 36.07
CA ARG A 594 -34.54 -36.82 34.88
C ARG A 594 -33.60 -38.00 35.11
N PHE A 595 -33.90 -38.81 36.14
CA PHE A 595 -32.96 -39.79 36.69
C PHE A 595 -32.53 -40.89 35.71
N GLU A 596 -33.42 -41.38 34.84
CA GLU A 596 -33.05 -42.37 33.83
C GLU A 596 -32.01 -41.82 32.84
N GLU A 597 -32.17 -40.57 32.38
CA GLU A 597 -31.23 -39.92 31.48
C GLU A 597 -29.93 -39.55 32.19
N ALA A 598 -30.00 -39.12 33.46
CA ALA A 598 -28.84 -38.87 34.28
C ALA A 598 -27.98 -40.13 34.47
N LEU A 599 -28.62 -41.28 34.73
CA LEU A 599 -27.93 -42.56 34.86
C LEU A 599 -27.20 -42.92 33.57
N GLU A 600 -27.88 -42.80 32.42
CA GLU A 600 -27.25 -43.04 31.11
C GLU A 600 -26.06 -42.10 30.86
N ALA A 601 -26.20 -40.81 31.18
CA ALA A 601 -25.12 -39.83 31.02
C ALA A 601 -23.90 -40.16 31.91
N HIS A 602 -24.11 -40.58 33.16
CA HIS A 602 -23.03 -41.04 34.04
C HIS A 602 -22.36 -42.32 33.54
N GLU A 603 -23.14 -43.28 33.05
CA GLU A 603 -22.58 -44.51 32.47
C GLU A 603 -21.71 -44.20 31.24
N GLN A 604 -22.13 -43.27 30.39
CA GLN A 604 -21.34 -42.81 29.25
C GLN A 604 -20.03 -42.12 29.70
N PHE A 605 -20.09 -41.27 30.73
CA PHE A 605 -18.91 -40.61 31.29
C PHE A 605 -17.92 -41.62 31.89
N ILE A 606 -18.39 -42.55 32.73
CA ILE A 606 -17.57 -43.60 33.35
C ILE A 606 -16.96 -44.49 32.27
N THR A 607 -17.72 -44.90 31.26
CA THR A 607 -17.21 -45.77 30.18
C THR A 607 -16.07 -45.12 29.41
N ARG A 608 -16.09 -43.78 29.28
CA ARG A 608 -15.09 -43.04 28.53
C ARG A 608 -13.84 -42.71 29.36
N PHE A 609 -14.00 -42.40 30.65
CA PHE A 609 -12.94 -41.80 31.47
C PHE A 609 -12.60 -42.56 32.77
N GLY A 610 -13.36 -43.60 33.12
CA GLY A 610 -13.13 -44.46 34.29
C GLY A 610 -12.33 -45.71 33.94
#